data_AF-A0A4Y2TBE4-F1
#
_entry.id   AF-A0A4Y2TBE4-F1
#
_cell.length_a   1.000
_cell.length_b   1.000
_cell.length_c   1.000
_cell.angle_alpha   90.00
_cell.angle_beta   90.00
_cell.angle_gamma   90.00
#
_symmetry.space_group_name_H-M   'P 1'
#
loop_
_entity.id
_entity.type
_entity.pdbx_description
1 polymer ?
#
loop_
_entity_poly.entity_id
_entity_poly.type
_entity_poly.pdbx_seq_one_letter_code
_entity_poly.pdbx_strand_id
1 'polypeptide(L)'
;MPNIIEATIMTGHAAGEKVFIPRIPIIHSYFPFQFKRLHLSVRLSLDMSINKAHGQSLKALELDLPNPVSLMVNCMWVLQELEKPTICTF
;
A
#
# COMPACT_ATOMS: atom_id res chain seq x y z
N MET A 1 10.90 -15.47 -21.94
CA MET A 1 9.80 -15.81 -21.01
C MET A 1 9.63 -14.64 -20.05
N PRO A 2 8.42 -14.09 -19.87
CA PRO A 2 8.22 -13.00 -18.91
C PRO A 2 8.38 -13.54 -17.48
N ASN A 3 9.28 -12.94 -16.70
CA ASN A 3 9.47 -13.29 -15.29
C ASN A 3 8.29 -12.74 -14.48
N ILE A 4 7.33 -13.61 -14.17
CA ILE A 4 6.12 -13.32 -13.39
C ILE A 4 6.27 -13.91 -11.99
N ILE A 5 5.77 -13.22 -10.96
CA ILE A 5 5.75 -13.73 -9.59
C ILE A 5 4.41 -14.40 -9.34
N GLU A 6 4.44 -15.67 -8.95
CA GLU A 6 3.27 -16.39 -8.43
C GLU A 6 3.21 -16.19 -6.91
N ALA A 7 2.05 -15.78 -6.40
CA ALA A 7 1.78 -15.64 -4.98
C ALA A 7 0.46 -16.30 -4.62
N THR A 8 0.31 -16.75 -3.38
CA THR A 8 -0.96 -17.27 -2.86
C THR A 8 -1.53 -16.30 -1.86
N ILE A 9 -2.82 -15.99 -1.97
CA ILE A 9 -3.50 -15.11 -1.03
C ILE A 9 -3.67 -15.86 0.29
N MET A 10 -3.10 -15.34 1.37
CA MET A 10 -3.15 -16.01 2.69
C MET A 10 -4.44 -15.71 3.47
N THR A 11 -5.07 -14.56 3.24
CA THR A 11 -6.17 -14.05 4.08
C THR A 11 -7.20 -13.29 3.25
N GLY A 12 -8.47 -13.28 3.68
CA GLY A 12 -9.58 -12.57 3.02
C GLY A 12 -10.48 -13.51 2.22
N HIS A 13 -11.42 -12.94 1.46
CA HIS A 13 -12.42 -13.72 0.71
C HIS A 13 -11.80 -14.65 -0.35
N ALA A 14 -10.69 -14.22 -0.96
CA ALA A 14 -9.98 -14.98 -1.98
C ALA A 14 -8.81 -15.81 -1.41
N ALA A 15 -8.83 -16.14 -0.11
CA ALA A 15 -7.76 -16.92 0.51
C ALA A 15 -7.60 -18.30 -0.15
N GLY A 16 -6.35 -18.71 -0.39
CA GLY A 16 -5.99 -19.95 -1.08
C GLY A 16 -5.89 -19.80 -2.61
N GLU A 17 -6.34 -18.70 -3.18
CA GLU A 17 -6.21 -18.46 -4.63
C GLU A 17 -4.77 -18.07 -5.00
N LYS A 18 -4.33 -18.56 -6.17
CA LYS A 18 -3.07 -18.20 -6.78
C LYS A 18 -3.25 -16.96 -7.64
N VAL A 19 -2.44 -15.95 -7.37
CA VAL A 19 -2.40 -14.70 -8.13
C VAL A 19 -1.04 -14.49 -8.76
N PHE A 20 -1.07 -13.93 -9.97
CA PHE A 20 0.14 -13.59 -10.72
C PHE A 20 0.36 -12.09 -10.66
N ILE A 21 1.54 -11.70 -10.18
CA ILE A 21 1.93 -10.30 -10.06
C ILE A 21 2.85 -9.95 -11.23
N PRO A 22 2.37 -9.14 -12.20
CA PRO A 22 3.19 -8.75 -13.33
C PRO A 22 4.25 -7.71 -12.93
N ARG A 23 5.38 -7.70 -13.64
CA ARG A 23 6.37 -6.62 -13.57
C ARG A 23 5.93 -5.48 -14.47
N ILE A 24 5.71 -4.30 -13.89
CA ILE A 24 5.29 -3.11 -14.64
C ILE A 24 6.54 -2.32 -15.05
N PRO A 25 6.79 -2.14 -16.36
CA PRO A 25 7.89 -1.30 -16.82
C PRO A 25 7.54 0.18 -16.64
N ILE A 26 8.38 0.90 -15.92
CA ILE A 26 8.35 2.36 -15.80
C ILE A 26 9.44 2.89 -16.72
N ILE A 27 9.04 3.70 -17.70
CA ILE A 27 9.95 4.35 -18.64
C ILE A 27 10.00 5.83 -18.29
N HIS A 28 11.19 6.33 -17.96
CA HIS A 28 11.38 7.76 -17.73
C HIS A 28 11.86 8.43 -19.03
N SER A 29 11.16 9.47 -19.46
CA SER A 29 11.46 10.24 -20.69
C SER A 29 12.21 11.55 -20.44
N TYR A 30 12.62 11.82 -19.20
CA TYR A 30 13.25 13.10 -18.80
C TYR A 30 14.75 13.17 -19.08
N PHE A 31 15.37 12.08 -19.51
CA PHE A 31 16.80 11.99 -19.81
C PHE A 31 17.00 11.80 -21.32
N PRO A 32 18.16 12.19 -21.89
CA PRO A 32 18.45 12.02 -23.31
C PRO A 32 18.59 10.54 -23.75
N PHE A 33 18.33 9.60 -22.83
CA PHE A 33 18.36 8.17 -23.04
C PHE A 33 17.21 7.51 -22.27
N GLN A 34 16.71 6.40 -22.81
CA GLN A 34 15.55 5.71 -22.24
C GLN A 34 15.99 4.80 -21.09
N PHE A 35 15.58 5.15 -19.87
CA PHE A 35 15.67 4.24 -18.73
C PHE A 35 14.39 3.43 -18.60
N LYS A 36 14.52 2.10 -18.64
CA LYS A 36 13.43 1.18 -18.32
C LYS A 36 13.68 0.55 -16.95
N ARG A 37 12.87 0.92 -15.96
CA ARG A 37 12.88 0.29 -14.64
C ARG A 37 11.73 -0.70 -14.54
N LEU A 38 12.02 -1.96 -14.22
CA LEU A 38 10.96 -2.94 -13.93
C LEU A 38 10.56 -2.82 -12.45
N HIS A 39 9.34 -2.37 -12.21
CA HIS A 39 8.77 -2.26 -10.87
C HIS A 39 7.88 -3.47 -10.58
N LEU A 40 8.05 -4.04 -9.39
CA LEU A 40 7.11 -5.00 -8.83
C LEU A 40 6.10 -4.21 -8.00
N SER A 41 4.81 -4.45 -8.22
CA SER A 41 3.72 -3.82 -7.48
C SER A 41 3.53 -4.41 -6.08
N VAL A 42 4.62 -4.77 -5.40
CA VAL A 42 4.63 -5.33 -4.05
C VAL A 42 5.74 -4.67 -3.25
N ARG A 43 5.42 -4.23 -2.04
CA ARG A 43 6.38 -3.71 -1.07
C ARG A 43 6.02 -4.26 0.29
N LEU A 44 7.01 -4.78 1.02
CA LEU A 44 6.85 -5.10 2.44
C LEU A 44 6.85 -3.79 3.23
N SER A 45 5.82 -3.54 4.03
CA SER A 45 5.73 -2.39 4.93
C SER A 45 5.06 -2.78 6.23
N LEU A 46 5.81 -2.70 7.33
CA LEU A 46 5.28 -2.82 8.69
C LEU A 46 4.80 -1.44 9.15
N ASP A 47 5.66 -0.44 8.97
CA ASP A 47 5.32 0.96 9.13
C ASP A 47 5.08 1.61 7.79
N MET A 48 4.03 2.43 7.72
CA MET A 48 3.64 3.19 6.54
C MET A 48 3.47 4.64 6.93
N SER A 49 3.91 5.55 6.06
CA SER A 49 3.60 6.97 6.27
C SER A 49 2.10 7.24 6.06
N ILE A 50 1.59 8.29 6.71
CA ILE A 50 0.16 8.65 6.64
C ILE A 50 -0.34 8.78 5.20
N ASN A 51 0.43 9.40 4.32
CA ASN A 51 0.06 9.55 2.90
C ASN A 51 -0.06 8.21 2.16
N LYS A 52 0.63 7.16 2.63
CA LYS A 52 0.51 5.81 2.07
C LYS A 52 -0.70 5.06 2.65
N ALA A 53 -1.01 5.30 3.92
CA ALA A 53 -2.20 4.74 4.59
C ALA A 53 -3.50 5.41 4.15
N HIS A 54 -3.47 6.63 3.61
CA HIS A 54 -4.65 7.34 3.14
C HIS A 54 -5.44 6.51 2.12
N GLY A 55 -6.74 6.28 2.41
CA GLY A 55 -7.63 5.46 1.59
C GLY A 55 -7.47 3.94 1.77
N GLN A 56 -6.66 3.48 2.72
CA GLN A 56 -6.58 2.07 3.12
C GLN A 56 -7.41 1.82 4.37
N SER A 57 -8.05 0.65 4.44
CA SER A 57 -8.71 0.17 5.67
C SER A 57 -7.72 -0.65 6.48
N LEU A 58 -7.38 -0.17 7.68
CA LEU A 58 -6.44 -0.80 8.60
C LEU A 58 -7.17 -1.19 9.88
N LYS A 59 -7.01 -2.45 10.33
CA LYS A 59 -7.72 -2.97 11.52
C LYS A 59 -7.10 -2.50 12.84
N ALA A 60 -5.78 -2.36 12.87
CA ALA A 60 -5.03 -1.91 14.03
C ALA A 60 -3.73 -1.26 13.52
N LEU A 61 -3.37 -0.11 14.08
CA LEU A 61 -2.10 0.57 13.82
C LEU A 61 -1.70 1.40 15.03
N GLU A 62 -0.41 1.63 15.18
CA GLU A 62 0.16 2.55 16.17
C GLU A 62 0.62 3.83 15.46
N LEU A 63 0.29 5.00 16.02
CA LEU A 63 0.61 6.30 15.45
C LEU A 63 1.85 6.89 16.14
N ASP A 64 2.99 6.89 15.44
CA ASP A 64 4.18 7.62 15.87
C ASP A 64 4.28 8.99 15.17
N LEU A 65 4.27 10.06 15.96
CA LEU A 65 4.15 11.45 15.50
C LEU A 65 5.29 12.30 16.07
N PRO A 66 6.45 12.34 15.39
CA PRO A 66 7.59 13.12 15.86
C PRO A 66 7.35 14.64 15.81
N ASN A 67 6.45 15.13 14.94
CA ASN A 67 6.11 16.55 14.78
C ASN A 67 4.59 16.75 14.58
N PRO A 68 3.82 17.09 15.63
CA PRO A 68 2.36 17.11 15.56
C PRO A 68 1.76 18.28 14.76
N VAL A 69 2.46 19.42 14.65
CA VAL A 69 1.88 20.68 14.15
C VAL A 69 1.79 20.74 12.62
N SER A 70 2.75 20.16 11.88
CA SER A 70 2.75 20.16 10.41
C SER A 70 1.77 19.16 9.79
N LEU A 71 1.30 18.19 10.57
CA LEU A 71 0.53 17.04 10.10
C LEU A 71 -0.89 17.02 10.67
N MET A 72 -1.32 18.08 11.38
CA MET A 72 -2.58 18.09 12.12
C MET A 72 -3.79 17.75 11.24
N VAL A 73 -3.82 18.24 9.99
CA VAL A 73 -4.84 17.88 9.00
C VAL A 73 -4.81 16.38 8.70
N ASN A 74 -3.62 15.82 8.44
CA ASN A 74 -3.44 14.41 8.12
C ASN A 74 -3.78 13.49 9.29
N CYS A 75 -3.48 13.90 10.54
CA CYS A 75 -3.81 13.13 11.73
C CYS A 75 -5.32 13.03 11.96
N MET A 76 -6.06 14.13 11.74
CA MET A 76 -7.51 14.14 11.88
C MET A 76 -8.20 13.17 10.91
N TRP A 77 -7.71 13.10 9.66
CA TRP A 77 -8.18 12.11 8.68
C TRP A 77 -7.88 10.67 9.11
N VAL A 78 -6.69 10.40 9.64
CA VAL A 78 -6.33 9.03 10.08
C VAL A 78 -7.15 8.59 11.29
N LEU A 79 -7.40 9.48 12.26
CA LEU A 79 -8.27 9.18 13.39
C LEU A 79 -9.70 8.88 12.94
N GLN A 80 -10.23 9.62 11.96
CA GLN A 80 -11.54 9.34 11.39
C GLN A 80 -11.59 7.98 10.66
N GLU A 81 -10.50 7.57 10.03
CA GLU A 81 -10.42 6.27 9.36
C GLU A 81 -10.25 5.11 10.37
N LEU A 82 -9.67 5.39 11.53
CA LEU A 82 -9.53 4.46 12.66
C LEU A 82 -10.83 4.30 13.46
N GLU A 83 -11.61 5.37 13.60
CA GLU A 83 -12.89 5.36 14.31
C GLU A 83 -14.05 4.78 13.49
N LYS A 84 -13.86 4.50 12.20
CA LYS A 84 -14.84 3.75 11.42
C LYS A 84 -14.88 2.32 11.98
N PRO A 85 -15.93 1.89 12.70
CA PRO A 85 -16.06 0.49 13.04
C PRO A 85 -16.05 -0.28 11.71
N THR A 86 -15.18 -1.27 11.61
CA THR A 86 -15.26 -2.27 10.56
C THR A 86 -16.59 -3.01 10.78
N ILE A 87 -17.69 -2.47 10.26
CA ILE A 87 -18.97 -3.16 10.17
C ILE A 87 -18.81 -4.17 9.01
N CYS A 88 -18.05 -5.21 9.29
CA CYS A 88 -18.29 -6.51 8.69
C CYS A 88 -19.33 -7.19 9.57
N THR A 89 -20.60 -6.85 9.37
CA THR A 89 -21.65 -7.85 9.65
C THR A 89 -21.45 -8.97 8.64
N PHE A 90 -21.26 -10.19 9.16
CA PHE A 90 -21.17 -11.45 8.42
C PHE A 90 -22.33 -11.65 7.45
#